data_AF-A0A022QHY9-F1
#
_entry.id   AF-A0A022QHY9-F1
#
_cell.length_a   1.000
_cell.length_b   1.000
_cell.length_c   1.000
_cell.angle_alpha   90.00
_cell.angle_beta   90.00
_cell.angle_gamma   90.00
#
_symmetry.space_group_name_H-M   'P 1'
#
loop_
_entity.id
_entity.type
_entity.pdbx_description
1 polymer ?
#
loop_
_entity_poly.entity_id
_entity_poly.type
_entity_poly.pdbx_seq_one_letter_code
_entity_poly.pdbx_strand_id
1 'polypeptide(L)' 'RQKKEKEKKDPKFWEQCRVEFVDSQIRRDQMGFIKLACPVTHVWYLKRLPSYITNLLDKPIIELESMSG' A
#
# COMPACT_ATOMS: atom_id res chain seq x y z
N ARG A 1 35.85 13.76 17.01
CA ARG A 1 34.61 14.56 16.81
C ARG A 1 34.88 15.59 15.70
N GLN A 2 34.92 15.17 14.44
CA GLN A 2 35.08 16.08 13.30
C GLN A 2 33.92 15.80 12.32
N LYS A 3 32.82 16.55 12.45
CA LYS A 3 31.82 16.65 11.38
C LYS A 3 32.37 17.65 10.37
N LYS A 4 33.06 17.16 9.34
CA LYS A 4 33.26 17.93 8.10
C LYS A 4 31.96 17.81 7.31
N GLU A 5 31.22 18.91 7.24
CA GLU A 5 30.17 19.11 6.25
C GLU A 5 30.78 18.91 4.86
N LYS A 6 30.52 17.76 4.26
CA LYS A 6 30.75 17.55 2.84
C LYS A 6 29.41 17.77 2.17
N GLU A 7 29.20 19.00 1.72
CA GLU A 7 28.21 19.33 0.71
C GLU A 7 28.68 18.73 -0.62
N LYS A 8 28.60 17.41 -0.75
CA LYS A 8 28.68 16.73 -2.04
C LYS A 8 27.26 16.43 -2.45
N LYS A 9 26.85 16.95 -3.60
CA LYS A 9 25.65 16.48 -4.30
C LYS A 9 25.93 15.05 -4.76
N ASP A 10 25.83 14.12 -3.81
CA ASP A 10 25.90 12.70 -4.10
C ASP A 10 24.70 12.38 -5.01
N PRO A 11 24.88 11.59 -6.08
CA PRO A 11 23.78 11.22 -6.95
C PRO A 11 22.71 10.60 -6.08
N LYS A 12 21.51 11.19 -6.09
CA LYS A 12 20.38 10.80 -5.24
C LYS A 12 20.08 9.29 -5.36
N PHE A 13 20.44 8.68 -6.50
CA PHE A 13 20.15 7.31 -6.85
C PHE A 13 21.35 6.60 -7.46
N TRP A 14 21.53 5.31 -7.13
CA TRP A 14 22.54 4.45 -7.74
C TRP A 14 21.99 3.74 -8.99
N GLU A 15 22.54 4.01 -10.17
CA GLU A 15 21.98 3.60 -11.47
C GLU A 15 21.94 2.07 -11.68
N GLN A 16 22.94 1.35 -11.18
CA GLN A 16 23.04 -0.10 -11.39
C GLN A 16 22.09 -0.90 -10.49
N CYS A 17 21.92 -0.49 -9.23
CA CYS A 17 21.12 -1.21 -8.22
C CYS A 17 19.76 -0.56 -7.95
N ARG A 18 19.53 0.64 -8.49
CA ARG A 18 18.30 1.40 -8.32
C ARG A 18 17.95 1.69 -6.85
N VAL A 19 18.97 2.03 -6.06
CA VAL A 19 18.82 2.34 -4.64
C VAL A 19 19.07 3.83 -4.41
N GLU A 20 18.18 4.45 -3.65
CA GLU A 20 18.33 5.85 -3.22
C GLU A 20 19.23 5.92 -1.98
N PHE A 21 20.20 6.85 -1.98
CA PHE A 21 21.04 7.09 -0.80
C PHE A 21 20.30 8.03 0.16
N VAL A 22 19.47 7.43 1.00
CA VAL A 22 18.64 8.15 1.97
C VAL A 22 18.78 7.55 3.36
N ASP A 23 18.27 8.25 4.38
CA ASP A 23 18.32 7.72 5.74
C ASP A 23 17.55 6.40 5.87
N SER A 24 18.08 5.52 6.71
CA SER A 24 17.53 4.18 6.95
C SER A 24 16.08 4.19 7.47
N GLN A 25 15.63 5.30 8.05
CA GLN A 25 14.27 5.47 8.57
C GLN A 25 13.20 5.36 7.47
N ILE A 26 13.51 5.76 6.23
CA ILE A 26 12.55 5.78 5.11
C ILE A 26 11.98 4.40 4.79
N ARG A 27 12.69 3.30 5.12
CA ARG A 27 12.18 1.93 4.97
C ARG A 27 10.97 1.63 5.85
N ARG A 28 10.73 2.41 6.90
CA ARG A 28 9.56 2.29 7.78
C ARG A 28 8.38 3.14 7.28
N ASP A 29 8.67 4.22 6.56
CA ASP A 29 7.67 5.21 6.13
C ASP A 29 7.19 4.95 4.69
N GLN A 30 8.03 4.37 3.82
CA GLN A 30 7.65 4.05 2.44
C GLN A 30 6.83 2.76 2.37
N MET A 31 5.64 2.87 1.77
CA MET A 31 4.72 1.76 1.54
C MET A 31 4.84 1.24 0.11
N GLY A 32 4.93 -0.08 -0.03
CA GLY A 32 4.73 -0.77 -1.31
C GLY A 32 3.25 -1.13 -1.54
N PHE A 33 2.89 -1.45 -2.77
CA PHE A 33 1.57 -1.98 -3.10
C PHE A 33 1.68 -3.15 -4.08
N ILE A 34 0.68 -4.02 -4.06
CA ILE A 34 0.55 -5.15 -4.98
C ILE A 34 -0.59 -4.85 -5.94
N LYS A 35 -0.32 -4.95 -7.24
CA LYS A 35 -1.34 -4.82 -8.27
C LYS A 35 -2.02 -6.17 -8.49
N LEU A 36 -3.27 -6.28 -8.04
CA LEU A 36 -4.08 -7.47 -8.24
C LEU A 36 -4.57 -7.57 -9.70
N ALA A 37 -4.68 -8.79 -10.21
CA ALA A 37 -5.24 -9.03 -11.54
C ALA A 37 -6.77 -8.78 -11.57
N CYS A 38 -7.44 -9.07 -10.46
CA CYS A 38 -8.88 -8.87 -10.28
C CYS A 38 -9.14 -7.99 -9.04
N PRO A 39 -10.22 -7.20 -9.03
CA PRO A 39 -10.60 -6.41 -7.86
C PRO A 39 -11.00 -7.35 -6.71
N VAL A 40 -10.57 -7.02 -5.49
CA VAL A 40 -10.93 -7.74 -4.26
C VAL A 40 -11.44 -6.73 -3.24
N THR A 41 -12.58 -7.04 -2.62
CA THR A 41 -13.14 -6.25 -1.53
C THR A 41 -12.49 -6.62 -0.21
N HIS A 42 -12.09 -5.63 0.60
CA HIS A 42 -11.51 -5.89 1.91
C HIS A 42 -12.54 -6.51 2.87
N VAL A 43 -12.15 -7.55 3.62
CA VAL A 43 -13.04 -8.33 4.48
C VAL A 43 -13.82 -7.50 5.51
N TRP A 44 -13.23 -6.41 6.00
CA TRP A 44 -13.89 -5.50 6.95
C TRP A 44 -15.16 -4.85 6.41
N TYR A 45 -15.26 -4.64 5.09
CA TYR A 45 -16.47 -4.08 4.48
C TYR A 45 -17.53 -5.15 4.18
N LEU A 46 -17.12 -6.43 4.11
CA LEU A 46 -18.01 -7.56 3.84
C LEU A 46 -18.59 -8.16 5.13
N LYS A 47 -17.76 -8.41 6.15
CA LYS A 47 -18.15 -9.17 7.37
C LYS A 47 -18.66 -8.31 8.53
N ARG A 48 -18.61 -6.98 8.43
CA ARG A 48 -19.16 -6.10 9.47
C ARG A 48 -20.66 -5.99 9.28
N LEU A 49 -21.44 -6.07 10.36
CA LEU A 49 -22.89 -5.81 10.35
C LEU A 49 -23.17 -4.36 10.81
N PRO A 50 -24.04 -3.60 10.11
CA PRO A 50 -24.48 -3.83 8.74
C PRO A 50 -23.29 -3.64 7.76
N SER A 51 -23.23 -4.45 6.71
CA SER A 51 -22.15 -4.39 5.74
C SER A 51 -22.24 -3.10 4.93
N TYR A 52 -21.12 -2.42 4.78
CA TYR A 52 -21.08 -1.14 4.07
C TYR A 52 -21.46 -1.32 2.60
N ILE A 53 -21.09 -2.47 2.01
CA ILE A 53 -21.36 -2.81 0.62
C ILE A 53 -22.85 -3.08 0.41
N THR A 54 -23.53 -3.74 1.36
CA THR A 54 -24.97 -4.02 1.23
C THR A 54 -25.82 -2.79 1.36
N ASN A 55 -25.43 -1.86 2.24
CA ASN A 55 -26.13 -0.58 2.38
C ASN A 55 -25.97 0.31 1.15
N LEU A 56 -24.85 0.18 0.43
CA LEU A 56 -24.63 0.94 -0.80
C LEU A 56 -25.38 0.34 -1.99
N LEU A 57 -25.50 -0.98 -2.04
CA LEU A 57 -26.06 -1.72 -3.18
C LEU A 57 -27.50 -2.20 -2.96
N ASP A 58 -28.09 -1.95 -1.79
CA ASP A 58 -29.39 -2.46 -1.33
C ASP A 58 -29.59 -3.96 -1.59
N LYS A 59 -28.49 -4.72 -1.54
CA LYS A 59 -28.44 -6.16 -1.82
C LYS A 59 -28.03 -6.93 -0.57
N PRO A 60 -28.61 -8.11 -0.31
CA PRO A 60 -28.21 -8.93 0.83
C PRO A 60 -26.81 -9.52 0.63
N ILE A 61 -26.07 -9.72 1.74
CA ILE A 61 -24.71 -10.29 1.76
C ILE A 61 -24.64 -11.61 1.00
N ILE A 62 -25.70 -12.43 1.11
CA ILE A 62 -25.80 -13.76 0.50
C ILE A 62 -25.71 -13.70 -1.03
N GLU A 63 -26.27 -12.65 -1.67
CA GLU A 63 -26.13 -12.44 -3.11
C GLU A 63 -24.74 -11.95 -3.49
N LEU A 64 -24.08 -11.17 -2.63
CA LEU A 64 -22.73 -10.69 -2.91
C LEU A 64 -21.68 -11.78 -2.77
N GLU A 65 -21.85 -12.69 -1.81
CA GLU A 65 -20.99 -13.86 -1.65
C GLU A 65 -21.12 -14.80 -2.85
N SER A 66 -22.32 -14.98 -3.41
CA SER A 66 -22.53 -15.80 -4.60
C SER A 66 -21.98 -15.16 -5.89
N MET A 67 -21.95 -13.82 -5.98
CA MET A 67 -21.32 -13.11 -7.10
C MET A 67 -19.79 -13.07 -7.01
N SER A 68 -19.22 -13.36 -5.84
CA SER A 68 -17.77 -13.35 -5.59
C SER A 68 -17.07 -14.69 -5.89
N GLY A 69 -17.83 -15.71 -6.29
CA GLY A 69 -17.35 -17.07 -6.61
C GLY A 69 -17.49 -17.43 -8.08
#